data_AF-A0A645GW45-F1
#
_entry.id   AF-A0A645GW45-F1
#
_cell.length_a   1.000
_cell.length_b   1.000
_cell.length_c   1.000
_cell.angle_alpha   90.00
_cell.angle_beta   90.00
_cell.angle_gamma   90.00
#
_symmetry.space_group_name_H-M   'P 1'
#
loop_
_entity.id
_entity.type
_entity.pdbx_description
1 polymer ?
#
loop_
_entity_poly.entity_id
_entity_poly.type
_entity_poly.pdbx_seq_one_letter_code
_entity_poly.pdbx_strand_id
1 'polypeptide(L)' 'MRLYLCCLMISNHVPDMFIFDEPTNTLDLSSLSILTNTIKSYQGTILVISHDKHFITEIGITKNIELKISNKSTL' A
#
# COMPACT_ATOMS: atom_id res chain seq x y z
N MET A 1 -2.64 10.70 -4.99
CA MET A 1 -2.01 9.38 -5.23
C MET A 1 -1.37 9.25 -6.61
N ARG A 2 -2.12 9.25 -7.73
CA ARG A 2 -1.58 8.96 -9.09
C ARG A 2 -0.41 9.87 -9.52
N LEU A 3 -0.51 11.18 -9.31
CA LEU A 3 0.56 12.13 -9.63
C LEU A 3 1.85 11.85 -8.83
N TYR A 4 1.71 11.48 -7.56
CA TYR A 4 2.86 11.18 -6.69
C TYR A 4 3.57 9.91 -7.19
N LEU A 5 2.82 8.87 -7.53
CA LEU A 5 3.37 7.63 -8.10
C LEU A 5 4.11 7.87 -9.42
N CYS A 6 3.55 8.71 -10.31
CA CYS A 6 4.22 9.11 -11.55
C CYS A 6 5.52 9.86 -11.30
N CYS A 7 5.53 10.83 -10.38
CA CYS A 7 6.75 11.59 -10.05
C CYS A 7 7.87 10.71 -9.50
N LEU A 8 7.52 9.63 -8.78
CA LEU A 8 8.48 8.67 -8.21
C LEU A 8 9.06 7.73 -9.26
N MET A 9 8.24 7.27 -10.20
CA MET A 9 8.67 6.46 -11.35
C MET A 9 9.64 7.19 -12.28
N ILE A 10 9.60 8.54 -12.29
CA ILE A 10 10.44 9.40 -13.13
C ILE A 10 11.73 9.83 -12.40
N SER A 11 11.78 9.73 -11.06
CA SER A 11 12.91 10.22 -10.27
C SER A 11 14.11 9.25 -10.30
N ASN A 12 15.30 9.76 -10.65
CA ASN A 12 16.57 9.01 -10.59
C ASN A 12 16.97 8.58 -9.16
N HIS A 13 16.33 9.16 -8.14
CA HIS A 13 16.45 8.73 -6.74
C HIS A 13 15.08 8.24 -6.26
N VAL A 14 14.97 6.92 -6.18
CA VAL A 14 13.80 6.22 -5.66
C VAL A 14 13.94 6.17 -4.12
N PRO A 15 12.92 6.57 -3.35
CA PRO A 15 13.00 6.58 -1.89
C PRO A 15 13.07 5.16 -1.30
N ASP A 16 13.78 4.98 -0.19
CA ASP A 16 13.98 3.65 0.42
C ASP A 16 12.67 3.01 0.93
N MET A 17 11.68 3.85 1.28
CA MET A 17 10.39 3.42 1.83
C MET A 17 9.21 4.23 1.28
N PHE A 18 8.12 3.53 0.97
CA PHE A 18 6.80 4.13 0.71
C PHE A 18 5.80 3.81 1.82
N ILE A 19 4.89 4.76 2.04
CA ILE A 19 3.73 4.57 2.92
C ILE A 19 2.49 4.90 2.12
N PHE A 20 1.60 3.92 1.98
CA PHE A 20 0.31 4.08 1.33
C PHE A 20 -0.80 3.97 2.36
N ASP A 21 -1.63 5.02 2.44
CA ASP A 21 -2.84 5.04 3.25
C ASP A 21 -4.07 4.88 2.33
N GLU A 22 -4.79 3.78 2.49
CA GLU A 22 -5.94 3.36 1.67
C GLU A 22 -5.75 3.53 0.15
N PRO A 23 -4.73 2.87 -0.45
CA PRO A 23 -4.38 3.11 -1.84
C PRO A 23 -5.39 2.56 -2.85
N THR A 24 -6.29 1.67 -2.43
CA THR A 24 -7.34 1.08 -3.28
C THR A 24 -8.52 2.04 -3.50
N ASN A 25 -8.63 3.10 -2.70
CA ASN A 25 -9.76 4.00 -2.78
C ASN A 25 -9.79 4.78 -4.10
N THR A 26 -10.98 4.96 -4.68
CA THR A 26 -11.20 5.69 -5.95
C THR A 26 -10.41 5.12 -7.14
N LEU A 27 -9.98 3.85 -7.07
CA LEU A 27 -9.39 3.13 -8.19
C LEU A 27 -10.43 2.23 -8.87
N ASP A 28 -10.42 2.23 -10.20
CA ASP A 28 -11.09 1.21 -10.99
C ASP A 28 -10.22 -0.07 -11.06
N LEU A 29 -10.80 -1.17 -11.54
CA LEU A 29 -10.13 -2.48 -11.56
C LEU A 29 -8.82 -2.46 -12.37
N SER A 30 -8.78 -1.71 -13.46
CA SER A 30 -7.58 -1.52 -14.28
C SER A 30 -6.48 -0.81 -13.48
N SER A 31 -6.79 0.32 -12.83
CA SER A 31 -5.80 1.03 -12.01
C SER A 31 -5.35 0.22 -10.79
N LEU A 32 -6.26 -0.56 -10.19
CA LEU A 32 -5.92 -1.47 -9.11
C LEU A 32 -4.90 -2.53 -9.55
N SER A 33 -5.11 -3.14 -10.72
CA SER A 33 -4.17 -4.13 -11.28
C SER A 33 -2.78 -3.53 -11.54
N ILE A 34 -2.72 -2.30 -12.06
CA ILE A 34 -1.46 -1.58 -12.30
C ILE A 34 -0.76 -1.30 -10.97
N LEU A 35 -1.49 -0.82 -9.97
CA LEU A 35 -0.95 -0.57 -8.63
C LEU A 35 -0.38 -1.85 -8.02
N THR A 36 -1.14 -2.94 -8.03
CA THR A 36 -0.70 -4.24 -7.50
C THR A 36 0.58 -4.71 -8.19
N ASN A 37 0.64 -4.64 -9.52
CA ASN A 37 1.84 -5.05 -10.26
C ASN A 37 3.04 -4.14 -9.98
N THR A 38 2.81 -2.84 -9.79
CA THR A 38 3.86 -1.87 -9.45
C THR A 38 4.41 -2.14 -8.06
N ILE A 39 3.56 -2.43 -7.08
CA ILE A 39 3.98 -2.79 -5.72
C ILE A 39 4.80 -4.09 -5.73
N LYS A 40 4.39 -5.09 -6.53
CA LYS A 40 5.13 -6.36 -6.66
C LYS A 40 6.51 -6.22 -7.29
N SER A 41 6.68 -5.28 -8.23
CA SER A 41 7.95 -5.07 -8.92
C SER A 41 8.88 -4.10 -8.19
N TYR A 42 8.39 -3.44 -7.15
CA TYR A 42 9.15 -2.47 -6.38
C TYR A 42 10.25 -3.13 -5.55
N GLN A 43 11.49 -2.64 -5.66
CA GLN A 43 12.65 -3.21 -4.98
C GLN A 43 12.96 -2.56 -3.61
N GLY A 44 12.13 -1.64 -3.13
CA GLY A 44 12.27 -1.00 -1.82
C GLY A 44 11.23 -1.47 -0.81
N THR A 45 11.15 -0.80 0.34
CA THR A 45 10.16 -1.14 1.38
C THR A 45 8.83 -0.42 1.10
N ILE A 46 7.72 -1.13 1.24
CA ILE A 46 6.37 -0.53 1.17
C ILE A 46 5.60 -0.88 2.43
N LEU A 47 5.12 0.14 3.13
CA LEU A 47 4.13 0.05 4.18
C LEU A 47 2.76 0.38 3.58
N VAL A 48 1.81 -0.54 3.70
CA VAL A 48 0.45 -0.33 3.20
C VAL A 48 -0.52 -0.41 4.36
N ILE A 49 -1.41 0.57 4.44
CA ILE A 49 -2.57 0.60 5.32
C ILE A 49 -3.78 0.43 4.41
N SER A 50 -4.51 -0.67 4.58
CA SER A 50 -5.76 -0.88 3.85
C SER A 50 -6.68 -1.82 4.62
N HIS A 51 -7.99 -1.63 4.43
CA HIS A 51 -9.02 -2.58 4.86
C HIS A 51 -9.35 -3.65 3.79
N ASP A 52 -8.81 -3.56 2.58
CA ASP A 52 -9.08 -4.48 1.48
C ASP A 52 -8.22 -5.76 1.55
N LYS A 53 -8.87 -6.86 1.94
CA LYS A 53 -8.22 -8.18 2.07
C LYS A 53 -7.79 -8.78 0.73
N HIS A 54 -8.53 -8.52 -0.35
CA HIS A 54 -8.19 -9.06 -1.67
C HIS A 54 -6.91 -8.41 -2.16
N PHE A 55 -6.83 -7.09 -2.09
CA PHE A 55 -5.64 -6.34 -2.44
C PHE A 55 -4.42 -6.76 -1.61
N ILE A 56 -4.55 -6.86 -0.28
CA ILE A 56 -3.46 -7.28 0.62
C ILE A 56 -2.94 -8.69 0.26
N THR A 57 -3.85 -9.61 -0.05
CA THR A 57 -3.49 -10.97 -0.47
C THR A 57 -2.79 -10.94 -1.81
N GLU A 58 -3.27 -10.10 -2.73
CA GLU A 58 -2.75 -10.04 -4.09
C GLU A 58 -1.34 -9.46 -4.13
N ILE A 59 -1.03 -8.40 -3.36
CA ILE A 59 0.32 -7.80 -3.33
C ILE A 59 1.38 -8.69 -2.68
N GLY A 60 0.98 -9.69 -1.88
CA GLY A 60 1.91 -10.66 -1.28
C GLY A 60 2.75 -10.08 -0.14
N ILE A 61 2.11 -9.61 0.93
CA ILE A 61 2.80 -8.97 2.06
C ILE A 61 3.79 -9.91 2.78
N THR A 62 4.95 -9.38 3.16
CA THR A 62 5.97 -10.12 3.94
C THR A 62 5.68 -10.10 5.44
N LYS A 63 5.04 -9.04 5.94
CA LYS A 63 4.72 -8.87 7.36
C LYS A 63 3.37 -8.18 7.50
N ASN A 64 2.54 -8.68 8.41
CA ASN A 64 1.27 -8.06 8.79
C ASN A 64 1.37 -7.46 10.20
N ILE A 65 0.80 -6.26 10.40
CA ILE A 65 0.70 -5.61 11.70
C ILE A 65 -0.77 -5.36 11.97
N GLU A 66 -1.34 -6.06 12.94
CA GLU A 66 -2.73 -5.88 13.36
C GLU A 66 -2.79 -4.92 14.55
N LEU A 67 -3.45 -3.78 14.35
CA LEU A 67 -3.71 -2.82 15.43
C LEU A 67 -4.92 -3.27 16.23
N LYS A 68 -4.66 -3.93 17.38
CA LYS A 68 -5.71 -4.22 18.35
C LYS A 68 -6.03 -2.97 19.13
N ILE A 69 -7.26 -2.46 18.99
CA ILE A 69 -7.75 -1.41 19.87
C ILE A 69 -7.85 -2.00 21.27
N SER A 70 -7.00 -1.52 22.19
CA SER A 70 -7.12 -1.86 23.60
C SER A 70 -8.37 -1.16 24.13
N ASN A 71 -9.49 -1.87 24.19
CA ASN A 71 -10.64 -1.42 24.95
C ASN A 71 -10.26 -1.44 26.43
N LYS A 72 -9.67 -0.33 26.91
CA LYS A 72 -9.75 0.04 28.33
C LYS A 72 -11.20 0.43 28.63
N SER A 73 -12.11 -0.56 28.64
CA SER A 73 -13.35 -0.44 29.41
C SER A 73 -12.94 -0.62 30.86
N THR A 74 -12.54 0.49 31.47
CA THR A 74 -12.32 0.57 32.90
C THR A 74 -13.70 0.83 33.49
N LEU A 75 -14.23 -0.20 34.17
CA LEU A 75 -15.43 -0.23 35.02
C LEU A 75 -16.79 -0.24 34.31
#